data_AF-A0A7K4CVH1-F1
#
_entry.id   AF-A0A7K4CVH1-F1
#
_cell.length_a   1.000
_cell.length_b   1.000
_cell.length_c   1.000
_cell.angle_alpha   90.00
_cell.angle_beta   90.00
_cell.angle_gamma   90.00
#
_symmetry.space_group_name_H-M   'P 1'
#
loop_
_entity.id
_entity.type
_entity.pdbx_description
1 polymer ?
#
loop_
_entity_poly.entity_id
_entity_poly.type
_entity_poly.pdbx_seq_one_letter_code
_entity_poly.pdbx_strand_id
1 'polypeptide(L)'
;MLAIAGSMLVAWIAFLVAMAAIPTDPTRLTDVMTGADVSSQYAVERPFGRYLLEPLTALVYIGGAEPIGLIVLLPATYISARVVFLLVEKVALRTNGGPNRKVEIVLERARNVVNFFWKYALLGIAAGASIIGIGYLQRGFQFINDTFMGTILVIVWILVCIVSVKVAFNLATLFGSKLKFRVKPRKRWKDLPRTSARYWGHKVFDVLGREPRYMVSIALLAVVLIYFFESLPLPTHRIVASSAPDEYLFDFHTHTFYSDGSLSPEARVDWYIAQGFRGAAFTDHDTIKGWSRAKAYVQRNNLPFTVIKGQEYTRHDDIGIHLNIYNLDFAIAPETQASIGYHDTLYMNVSDMIATAKANGGYVSVNHYGGYPGWPYTFEQLRDWGVFGFEILYIDEYFQPSTRDFCIANNLACLAGSDEHMNGELKSFVQIQLDDPSNVTEIFTKLRLNAHKVIWIEPQDEVFPTYNDLDASPRKYLNAFAAFGNYFAGLDGGQLASWIAWSCSAYILLAAIATWVKKTPLDTMEAKIVVDPRKRCLLLKLSPSYRKLMRDFKANKK
;
A
#
# COMPACT_ATOMS: atom_id res chain seq x y z
N MET A 1 32.09 -8.98 0.05
CA MET A 1 30.61 -8.94 -0.12
C MET A 1 29.92 -9.60 1.06
N LEU A 2 30.05 -10.91 1.30
CA LEU A 2 29.42 -11.55 2.47
C LEU A 2 29.86 -10.95 3.81
N ALA A 3 31.15 -10.63 3.98
CA ALA A 3 31.62 -9.94 5.17
C ALA A 3 30.93 -8.57 5.39
N ILE A 4 30.80 -7.77 4.32
CA ILE A 4 30.10 -6.47 4.38
C ILE A 4 28.61 -6.69 4.71
N ALA A 5 27.95 -7.63 4.05
CA ALA A 5 26.56 -7.97 4.31
C ALA A 5 26.35 -8.47 5.75
N GLY A 6 27.29 -9.23 6.30
CA GLY A 6 27.28 -9.68 7.68
C GLY A 6 27.44 -8.52 8.66
N SER A 7 28.38 -7.60 8.41
CA SER A 7 28.52 -6.38 9.22
C SER A 7 27.26 -5.51 9.16
N MET A 8 26.62 -5.37 7.99
CA MET A 8 25.35 -4.66 7.85
C MET A 8 24.22 -5.35 8.60
N LEU A 9 24.13 -6.68 8.57
CA LEU A 9 23.15 -7.44 9.35
C LEU A 9 23.33 -7.22 10.85
N VAL A 10 24.58 -7.27 11.34
CA VAL A 10 24.87 -7.04 12.76
C VAL A 10 24.48 -5.61 13.16
N ALA A 11 24.84 -4.61 12.36
CA ALA A 11 24.45 -3.22 12.61
C ALA A 11 22.92 -3.03 12.58
N TRP A 12 22.23 -3.70 11.66
CA TRP A 12 20.77 -3.68 11.56
C TRP A 12 20.10 -4.33 12.77
N ILE A 13 20.57 -5.51 13.22
CA ILE A 13 20.04 -6.16 14.42
C ILE A 13 20.30 -5.30 15.66
N ALA A 14 21.50 -4.70 15.77
CA ALA A 14 21.79 -3.78 16.87
C ALA A 14 20.86 -2.56 16.86
N PHE A 15 20.56 -2.00 15.68
CA PHE A 15 19.56 -0.94 15.52
C PHE A 15 18.17 -1.41 15.97
N LEU A 16 17.68 -2.57 15.50
CA LEU A 16 16.38 -3.10 15.90
C LEU A 16 16.26 -3.28 17.42
N VAL A 17 17.28 -3.86 18.04
CA VAL A 17 17.32 -4.06 19.50
C VAL A 17 17.38 -2.74 20.24
N ALA A 18 18.14 -1.76 19.75
CA ALA A 18 18.22 -0.44 20.36
C ALA A 18 16.89 0.31 20.28
N MET A 19 16.19 0.24 19.13
CA MET A 19 14.89 0.86 18.94
C MET A 19 13.82 0.22 19.82
N ALA A 20 13.72 -1.11 19.83
CA ALA A 20 12.75 -1.84 20.66
C ALA A 20 13.05 -1.74 22.17
N ALA A 21 14.21 -1.24 22.56
CA ALA A 21 14.56 -0.98 23.96
C ALA A 21 14.17 0.43 24.42
N ILE A 22 13.70 1.30 23.52
CA ILE A 22 13.16 2.61 23.88
C ILE A 22 11.88 2.38 24.68
N PRO A 23 11.77 2.89 25.92
CA PRO A 23 10.55 2.75 26.69
C PRO A 23 9.40 3.47 25.98
N THR A 24 8.34 2.74 25.70
CA THR A 24 7.07 3.29 25.20
C THR A 24 5.99 3.05 26.23
N ASP A 25 5.05 3.99 26.34
CA ASP A 25 3.90 3.82 27.22
C ASP A 25 2.99 2.68 26.71
N PRO A 26 2.31 1.98 27.64
CA PRO A 26 1.36 0.95 27.25
C PRO A 26 0.23 1.56 26.44
N THR A 27 -0.29 0.80 25.48
CA THR A 27 -1.47 1.20 24.70
C THR A 27 -2.63 1.51 25.64
N ARG A 28 -3.16 2.72 25.54
CA ARG A 28 -4.27 3.21 26.36
C ARG A 28 -5.54 3.23 25.54
N LEU A 29 -6.64 2.76 26.12
CA LEU A 29 -7.96 2.83 25.52
C LEU A 29 -8.83 3.78 26.33
N THR A 30 -9.42 4.77 25.67
CA THR A 30 -10.23 5.80 26.30
C THR A 30 -11.63 5.82 25.68
N ASP A 31 -12.65 5.82 26.52
CA ASP A 31 -14.01 6.13 26.07
C ASP A 31 -14.16 7.65 25.94
N VAL A 32 -14.10 8.16 24.72
CA VAL A 32 -14.07 9.61 24.47
C VAL A 32 -15.41 10.30 24.74
N MET A 33 -16.48 9.52 24.90
CA MET A 33 -17.78 10.04 25.37
C MET A 33 -17.69 10.57 26.80
N THR A 34 -16.99 9.85 27.67
CA THR A 34 -16.90 10.14 29.11
C THR A 34 -15.52 10.66 29.54
N GLY A 35 -14.48 10.43 28.73
CA GLY A 35 -13.08 10.66 29.08
C GLY A 35 -12.49 9.58 29.98
N ALA A 36 -13.18 8.45 30.18
CA ALA A 36 -12.74 7.39 31.07
C ALA A 36 -11.66 6.51 30.43
N ASP A 37 -10.64 6.15 31.19
CA ASP A 37 -9.69 5.10 30.82
C ASP A 37 -10.39 3.73 30.97
N VAL A 38 -10.48 3.02 29.85
CA VAL A 38 -11.14 1.72 29.74
C VAL A 38 -10.17 0.62 29.31
N SER A 39 -8.85 0.86 29.40
CA SER A 39 -7.82 -0.09 28.98
C SER A 39 -7.96 -1.47 29.64
N SER A 40 -8.44 -1.53 30.89
CA SER A 40 -8.68 -2.79 31.62
C SER A 40 -9.87 -3.60 31.09
N GLN A 41 -10.72 -3.01 30.24
CA GLN A 41 -11.89 -3.65 29.65
C GLN A 41 -11.58 -4.33 28.32
N TYR A 42 -10.36 -4.20 27.80
CA TYR A 42 -9.98 -4.72 26.49
C TYR A 42 -8.61 -5.40 26.54
N ALA A 43 -8.46 -6.45 25.75
CA ALA A 43 -7.17 -7.00 25.39
C ALA A 43 -6.95 -6.83 23.88
N VAL A 44 -5.76 -6.36 23.50
CA VAL A 44 -5.33 -6.29 22.09
C VAL A 44 -4.35 -7.43 21.85
N GLU A 45 -4.86 -8.51 21.26
CA GLU A 45 -4.09 -9.73 21.02
C GLU A 45 -3.48 -9.72 19.61
N ARG A 46 -2.25 -10.22 19.46
CA ARG A 46 -1.63 -10.41 18.13
C ARG A 46 -1.53 -11.90 17.83
N PRO A 47 -2.23 -12.41 16.80
CA PRO A 47 -2.14 -13.82 16.44
C PRO A 47 -0.74 -14.17 15.96
N PHE A 48 -0.32 -15.44 16.09
CA PHE A 48 1.02 -15.88 15.64
C PHE A 48 1.31 -15.52 14.17
N GLY A 49 0.29 -15.57 13.30
CA GLY A 49 0.41 -15.19 11.89
C GLY A 49 0.79 -13.71 11.68
N ARG A 50 0.33 -12.81 12.56
CA ARG A 50 0.72 -11.39 12.56
C ARG A 50 2.22 -11.26 12.81
N TYR A 51 2.74 -11.93 13.84
CA TYR A 51 4.19 -11.95 14.12
C TYR A 51 4.98 -12.52 12.94
N LEU A 52 4.55 -13.64 12.35
CA LEU A 52 5.27 -14.26 11.24
C LEU A 52 5.44 -13.33 10.02
N LEU A 53 4.46 -12.45 9.77
CA LEU A 53 4.42 -11.55 8.63
C LEU A 53 4.79 -10.10 8.98
N GLU A 54 5.32 -9.86 10.18
CA GLU A 54 5.56 -8.52 10.73
C GLU A 54 6.28 -7.57 9.76
N PRO A 55 7.39 -7.93 9.09
CA PRO A 55 8.04 -7.00 8.16
C PRO A 55 7.19 -6.64 6.94
N LEU A 56 6.27 -7.50 6.52
CA LEU A 56 5.34 -7.23 5.43
C LEU A 56 4.20 -6.32 5.90
N THR A 57 3.65 -6.58 7.10
CA THR A 57 2.64 -5.72 7.71
C THR A 57 3.20 -4.32 8.00
N ALA A 58 4.46 -4.22 8.42
CA ALA A 58 5.15 -2.94 8.59
C ALA A 58 5.23 -2.11 7.30
N LEU A 59 5.50 -2.77 6.17
CA LEU A 59 5.54 -2.12 4.86
C LEU A 59 4.18 -1.57 4.45
N VAL A 60 3.10 -2.24 4.83
CA VAL A 60 1.72 -1.77 4.61
C VAL A 60 1.43 -0.58 5.53
N TYR A 61 1.76 -0.68 6.82
CA TYR A 61 1.48 0.37 7.80
C TYR A 61 2.24 1.67 7.50
N ILE A 62 3.56 1.57 7.28
CA ILE A 62 4.41 2.72 6.90
C ILE A 62 4.09 3.16 5.46
N GLY A 63 3.78 2.19 4.59
CA GLY A 63 3.28 2.32 3.21
C GLY A 63 2.15 3.31 3.07
N GLY A 64 1.12 3.00 3.83
CA GLY A 64 -0.16 3.65 3.84
C GLY A 64 -0.20 4.99 4.55
N ALA A 65 0.49 5.10 5.68
CA ALA A 65 0.53 6.35 6.45
C ALA A 65 1.26 7.48 5.70
N GLU A 66 2.36 7.16 4.99
CA GLU A 66 3.23 8.18 4.40
C GLU A 66 3.70 7.84 2.96
N PRO A 67 2.75 7.68 2.01
CA PRO A 67 3.04 7.18 0.67
C PRO A 67 4.00 8.11 -0.09
N ILE A 68 3.91 9.41 0.13
CA ILE A 68 4.77 10.42 -0.49
C ILE A 68 6.22 10.29 0.00
N GLY A 69 6.42 10.12 1.31
CA GLY A 69 7.77 9.98 1.86
C GLY A 69 8.43 8.68 1.41
N LEU A 70 7.69 7.60 1.23
CA LEU A 70 8.21 6.36 0.62
C LEU A 70 8.63 6.53 -0.84
N ILE A 71 7.87 7.28 -1.63
CA ILE A 71 8.24 7.64 -3.01
C ILE A 71 9.57 8.42 -3.05
N VAL A 72 9.89 9.20 -2.02
CA VAL A 72 11.18 9.92 -1.89
C VAL A 72 12.30 9.01 -1.36
N LEU A 73 11.99 8.10 -0.44
CA LEU A 73 12.94 7.14 0.14
C LEU A 73 13.43 6.11 -0.88
N LEU A 74 12.59 5.69 -1.82
CA LEU A 74 12.91 4.66 -2.83
C LEU A 74 14.02 5.08 -3.81
N PRO A 75 14.02 6.29 -4.40
CA PRO A 75 15.17 6.82 -5.14
C PRO A 75 16.42 6.96 -4.29
N ALA A 76 16.30 7.45 -3.05
CA ALA A 76 17.45 7.65 -2.16
C ALA A 76 18.12 6.32 -1.76
N THR A 77 17.33 5.29 -1.46
CA THR A 77 17.81 3.93 -1.19
C THR A 77 18.42 3.29 -2.45
N TYR A 78 17.81 3.48 -3.63
CA TYR A 78 18.42 3.05 -4.90
C TYR A 78 19.79 3.70 -5.13
N ILE A 79 19.89 5.03 -4.96
CA ILE A 79 21.15 5.77 -5.14
C ILE A 79 22.20 5.25 -4.16
N SER A 80 21.85 5.08 -2.88
CA SER A 80 22.74 4.56 -1.84
C SER A 80 23.22 3.15 -2.17
N ALA A 81 22.31 2.24 -2.52
CA ALA A 81 22.65 0.87 -2.93
C ALA A 81 23.50 0.86 -4.22
N ARG A 82 23.26 1.79 -5.14
CA ARG A 82 24.02 1.92 -6.39
C ARG A 82 25.43 2.43 -6.13
N VAL A 83 25.60 3.41 -5.25
CA VAL A 83 26.92 3.91 -4.82
C VAL A 83 27.70 2.79 -4.14
N VAL A 84 27.09 2.07 -3.20
CA VAL A 84 27.72 0.90 -2.55
C VAL A 84 28.10 -0.15 -3.60
N PHE A 85 27.20 -0.48 -4.54
CA PHE A 85 27.50 -1.40 -5.63
C PHE A 85 28.68 -0.93 -6.48
N LEU A 86 28.74 0.36 -6.85
CA LEU A 86 29.82 0.92 -7.65
C LEU A 86 31.14 0.96 -6.89
N LEU A 87 31.10 1.22 -5.58
CA LEU A 87 32.27 1.15 -4.69
C LEU A 87 32.76 -0.29 -4.57
N VAL A 88 31.86 -1.25 -4.36
CA VAL A 88 32.17 -2.69 -4.37
C VAL A 88 32.68 -3.12 -5.74
N GLU A 89 32.14 -2.64 -6.85
CA GLU A 89 32.63 -2.92 -8.20
C GLU A 89 34.04 -2.34 -8.39
N LYS A 90 34.30 -1.11 -7.91
CA LYS A 90 35.61 -0.47 -7.97
C LYS A 90 36.66 -1.15 -7.08
N VAL A 91 36.27 -1.70 -5.94
CA VAL A 91 37.14 -2.41 -4.98
C VAL A 91 37.32 -3.89 -5.37
N ALA A 92 36.26 -4.59 -5.76
CA ALA A 92 36.29 -6.01 -6.10
C ALA A 92 36.79 -6.30 -7.53
N LEU A 93 36.78 -5.32 -8.44
CA LEU A 93 37.32 -5.48 -9.81
C LEU A 93 38.74 -4.93 -9.99
N ARG A 94 39.37 -4.41 -8.93
CA ARG A 94 40.79 -3.97 -8.94
C ARG A 94 41.77 -5.05 -8.47
N THR A 95 41.35 -6.30 -8.35
CA THR A 95 42.26 -7.45 -8.28
C THR A 95 42.48 -8.02 -9.69
N ASN A 96 43.57 -7.61 -10.34
CA ASN A 96 44.31 -8.17 -11.50
C ASN A 96 43.62 -8.91 -12.69
N GLY A 97 42.28 -8.96 -12.83
CA GLY A 97 41.65 -9.81 -13.87
C GLY A 97 40.40 -9.27 -14.58
N GLY A 98 39.87 -8.10 -14.24
CA GLY A 98 38.63 -7.56 -14.82
C GLY A 98 37.34 -8.14 -14.19
N PRO A 99 36.16 -7.87 -14.77
CA PRO A 99 34.87 -8.26 -14.17
C PRO A 99 34.75 -9.78 -13.97
N ASN A 100 34.47 -10.21 -12.73
CA ASN A 100 34.20 -11.62 -12.44
C ASN A 100 32.97 -12.08 -13.24
N ARG A 101 33.21 -12.90 -14.27
CA ARG A 101 32.17 -13.34 -15.21
C ARG A 101 31.00 -14.02 -14.51
N LYS A 102 31.24 -14.79 -13.44
CA LYS A 102 30.17 -15.43 -12.66
C LYS A 102 29.21 -14.41 -12.04
N VAL A 103 29.74 -13.30 -11.53
CA VAL A 103 28.94 -12.20 -10.97
C VAL A 103 28.17 -11.49 -12.08
N GLU A 104 28.78 -11.27 -13.25
CA GLU A 104 28.09 -10.68 -14.40
C GLU A 104 26.87 -11.52 -14.84
N ILE A 105 26.99 -12.85 -14.84
CA ILE A 105 25.92 -13.79 -15.17
C ILE A 105 24.71 -13.65 -14.24
N VAL A 106 24.94 -13.44 -12.93
CA VAL A 106 23.88 -13.21 -11.94
C VAL A 106 23.23 -11.84 -12.14
N LEU A 107 24.05 -10.79 -12.32
CA LEU A 107 23.55 -9.43 -12.55
C LEU A 107 22.78 -9.30 -13.87
N GLU A 108 23.15 -10.04 -14.92
CA GLU A 108 22.39 -10.10 -16.19
C GLU A 108 20.97 -10.64 -15.98
N ARG A 109 20.78 -11.60 -15.06
CA ARG A 109 19.45 -12.11 -14.69
C ARG A 109 18.65 -11.10 -13.90
N ALA A 110 19.25 -10.45 -12.90
CA ALA A 110 18.60 -9.37 -12.16
C ALA A 110 18.12 -8.24 -13.09
N ARG A 111 19.00 -7.75 -13.98
CA ARG A 111 18.63 -6.76 -15.00
C ARG A 111 17.55 -7.27 -15.93
N ASN A 112 17.52 -8.56 -16.23
CA ASN A 112 16.48 -9.15 -17.08
C ASN A 112 15.10 -9.11 -16.41
N VAL A 113 15.02 -9.30 -15.09
CA VAL A 113 13.77 -9.11 -14.33
C VAL A 113 13.33 -7.66 -14.39
N VAL A 114 14.21 -6.71 -14.04
CA VAL A 114 13.83 -5.27 -14.02
C VAL A 114 13.40 -4.77 -15.40
N ASN A 115 14.12 -5.15 -16.46
CA ASN A 115 13.73 -4.81 -17.83
C ASN A 115 12.45 -5.50 -18.30
N PHE A 116 12.15 -6.68 -17.77
CA PHE A 116 10.88 -7.36 -18.03
C PHE A 116 9.76 -6.59 -17.33
N PHE A 117 9.87 -6.35 -16.03
CA PHE A 117 8.93 -5.58 -15.23
C PHE A 117 8.60 -4.23 -15.89
N TRP A 118 9.61 -3.40 -16.19
CA TRP A 118 9.40 -2.08 -16.81
C TRP A 118 8.48 -2.12 -18.03
N LYS A 119 8.65 -3.11 -18.91
CA LYS A 119 7.84 -3.18 -20.14
C LYS A 119 6.38 -3.49 -19.85
N TYR A 120 6.14 -4.43 -18.95
CA TYR A 120 4.77 -4.82 -18.60
C TYR A 120 4.12 -3.82 -17.67
N ALA A 121 4.88 -3.12 -16.83
CA ALA A 121 4.38 -2.01 -16.04
C ALA A 121 3.88 -0.89 -16.95
N LEU A 122 4.63 -0.49 -17.98
CA LEU A 122 4.15 0.48 -18.98
C LEU A 122 2.90 -0.01 -19.73
N LEU A 123 2.84 -1.29 -20.08
CA LEU A 123 1.66 -1.87 -20.72
C LEU A 123 0.44 -1.85 -19.78
N GLY A 124 0.64 -2.20 -18.51
CA GLY A 124 -0.39 -2.17 -17.47
C GLY A 124 -0.94 -0.76 -17.27
N ILE A 125 -0.06 0.24 -17.14
CA ILE A 125 -0.44 1.66 -17.03
C ILE A 125 -1.26 2.09 -18.26
N ALA A 126 -0.80 1.76 -19.48
CA ALA A 126 -1.52 2.11 -20.70
C ALA A 126 -2.89 1.43 -20.79
N ALA A 127 -2.99 0.16 -20.38
CA ALA A 127 -4.24 -0.58 -20.34
C ALA A 127 -5.21 0.01 -19.31
N GLY A 128 -4.74 0.28 -18.09
CA GLY A 128 -5.54 0.91 -17.03
C GLY A 128 -6.05 2.28 -17.44
N ALA A 129 -5.18 3.14 -17.97
CA ALA A 129 -5.57 4.46 -18.47
C ALA A 129 -6.61 4.37 -19.60
N SER A 130 -6.52 3.36 -20.47
CA SER A 130 -7.51 3.13 -21.52
C SER A 130 -8.86 2.68 -20.97
N ILE A 131 -8.87 1.75 -20.00
CA ILE A 131 -10.10 1.28 -19.33
C ILE A 131 -10.79 2.45 -18.62
N ILE A 132 -10.04 3.20 -17.81
CA ILE A 132 -10.55 4.36 -17.06
C ILE A 132 -11.04 5.44 -18.03
N GLY A 133 -10.27 5.76 -19.07
CA GLY A 133 -10.65 6.78 -20.05
C GLY A 133 -11.90 6.42 -20.84
N ILE A 134 -12.02 5.17 -21.31
CA ILE A 134 -13.22 4.70 -22.03
C ILE A 134 -14.43 4.68 -21.09
N GLY A 135 -14.29 4.17 -19.88
CA GLY A 135 -15.39 4.11 -18.91
C GLY A 135 -15.86 5.50 -18.48
N TYR A 136 -14.93 6.44 -18.29
CA TYR A 136 -15.26 7.86 -18.05
C TYR A 136 -16.07 8.46 -19.20
N LEU A 137 -15.73 8.16 -20.46
CA LEU A 137 -16.52 8.64 -21.61
C LEU A 137 -17.92 8.03 -21.69
N GLN A 138 -18.17 6.88 -21.06
CA GLN A 138 -19.47 6.18 -21.09
C GLN A 138 -20.37 6.51 -19.89
N ARG A 139 -19.78 6.69 -18.71
CA ARG A 139 -20.48 6.78 -17.41
C ARG A 139 -20.01 7.96 -16.56
N GLY A 140 -19.13 8.80 -17.09
CA GLY A 140 -18.61 9.97 -16.39
C GLY A 140 -17.77 9.64 -15.17
N PHE A 141 -17.76 10.56 -14.21
CA PHE A 141 -16.96 10.45 -12.99
C PHE A 141 -17.37 9.26 -12.11
N GLN A 142 -18.65 8.86 -12.16
CA GLN A 142 -19.15 7.69 -11.43
C GLN A 142 -18.38 6.42 -11.78
N PHE A 143 -17.96 6.24 -13.04
CA PHE A 143 -17.13 5.08 -13.41
C PHE A 143 -15.77 5.10 -12.69
N ILE A 144 -15.17 6.27 -12.55
CA ILE A 144 -13.90 6.43 -11.86
C ILE A 144 -14.08 6.02 -10.40
N ASN A 145 -15.05 6.58 -9.70
CA ASN A 145 -15.34 6.22 -8.30
C ASN A 145 -15.53 4.70 -8.18
N ASP A 146 -16.38 4.11 -9.00
CA ASP A 146 -16.75 2.70 -8.90
C ASP A 146 -15.62 1.70 -9.24
N THR A 147 -14.60 2.09 -10.02
CA THR A 147 -13.70 1.13 -10.67
C THR A 147 -12.23 1.48 -10.68
N PHE A 148 -11.84 2.69 -10.31
CA PHE A 148 -10.46 3.15 -10.38
C PHE A 148 -9.54 2.26 -9.55
N MET A 149 -9.85 2.11 -8.26
CA MET A 149 -9.02 1.31 -7.36
C MET A 149 -9.04 -0.18 -7.74
N GLY A 150 -10.22 -0.74 -8.02
CA GLY A 150 -10.34 -2.11 -8.53
C GLY A 150 -9.49 -2.38 -9.78
N THR A 151 -9.44 -1.44 -10.72
CA THR A 151 -8.60 -1.54 -11.94
C THR A 151 -7.11 -1.53 -11.62
N ILE A 152 -6.68 -0.64 -10.72
CA ILE A 152 -5.29 -0.57 -10.26
C ILE A 152 -4.88 -1.87 -9.60
N LEU A 153 -5.69 -2.39 -8.67
CA LEU A 153 -5.40 -3.63 -7.96
C LEU A 153 -5.29 -4.82 -8.91
N VAL A 154 -6.18 -4.96 -9.91
CA VAL A 154 -6.06 -6.03 -10.92
C VAL A 154 -4.73 -5.95 -11.67
N ILE A 155 -4.31 -4.74 -12.08
CA ILE A 155 -3.02 -4.55 -12.76
C ILE A 155 -1.86 -4.89 -11.83
N VAL A 156 -1.90 -4.45 -10.58
CA VAL A 156 -0.89 -4.74 -9.55
C VAL A 156 -0.73 -6.25 -9.38
N TRP A 157 -1.82 -6.99 -9.19
CA TRP A 157 -1.81 -8.44 -9.05
C TRP A 157 -1.22 -9.14 -10.28
N ILE A 158 -1.64 -8.75 -11.49
CA ILE A 158 -1.07 -9.29 -12.74
C ILE A 158 0.44 -9.04 -12.79
N LEU A 159 0.89 -7.82 -12.49
CA LEU A 159 2.30 -7.44 -12.51
C LEU A 159 3.13 -8.27 -11.50
N VAL A 160 2.64 -8.45 -10.28
CA VAL A 160 3.31 -9.27 -9.26
C VAL A 160 3.40 -10.73 -9.72
N CYS A 161 2.31 -11.30 -10.25
CA CYS A 161 2.30 -12.68 -10.76
C CYS A 161 3.33 -12.87 -11.89
N ILE A 162 3.32 -12.02 -12.93
CA ILE A 162 4.24 -12.19 -14.07
C ILE A 162 5.70 -11.95 -13.67
N VAL A 163 5.97 -11.02 -12.75
CA VAL A 163 7.33 -10.78 -12.24
C VAL A 163 7.79 -11.96 -11.40
N SER A 164 6.94 -12.52 -10.55
CA SER A 164 7.24 -13.69 -9.73
C SER A 164 7.58 -14.91 -10.59
N VAL A 165 6.76 -15.19 -11.61
CA VAL A 165 7.05 -16.23 -12.61
C VAL A 165 8.39 -15.95 -13.31
N LYS A 166 8.68 -14.69 -13.63
CA LYS A 166 9.93 -14.31 -14.28
C LYS A 166 11.16 -14.50 -13.39
N VAL A 167 11.04 -14.18 -12.10
CA VAL A 167 12.07 -14.42 -11.08
C VAL A 167 12.29 -15.92 -10.94
N ALA A 168 11.23 -16.71 -10.74
CA ALA A 168 11.30 -18.16 -10.63
C ALA A 168 11.96 -18.80 -11.86
N PHE A 169 11.60 -18.38 -13.08
CA PHE A 169 12.27 -18.83 -14.31
C PHE A 169 13.77 -18.49 -14.33
N ASN A 170 14.14 -17.28 -13.92
CA ASN A 170 15.54 -16.87 -13.88
C ASN A 170 16.35 -17.64 -12.82
N LEU A 171 15.75 -17.97 -11.67
CA LEU A 171 16.34 -18.83 -10.65
C LEU A 171 16.45 -20.30 -11.13
N ALA A 172 15.42 -20.84 -11.76
CA ALA A 172 15.43 -22.20 -12.31
C ALA A 172 16.50 -22.39 -13.39
N THR A 173 16.70 -21.39 -14.26
CA THR A 173 17.79 -21.38 -15.26
C THR A 173 19.18 -21.15 -14.64
N LEU A 174 19.25 -20.76 -13.37
CA LEU A 174 20.50 -20.62 -12.63
C LEU A 174 20.87 -21.93 -11.91
N PHE A 175 19.95 -22.53 -11.15
CA PHE A 175 20.27 -23.60 -10.20
C PHE A 175 20.13 -25.05 -10.69
N GLY A 176 19.59 -25.34 -11.88
CA GLY A 176 19.64 -26.74 -12.35
C GLY A 176 18.74 -27.17 -13.50
N SER A 177 17.73 -26.40 -13.89
CA SER A 177 16.81 -26.84 -14.94
C SER A 177 17.49 -27.08 -16.29
N LYS A 178 16.90 -27.91 -17.17
CA LYS A 178 17.31 -28.04 -18.58
C LYS A 178 17.12 -26.73 -19.38
N LEU A 179 16.43 -25.75 -18.79
CA LEU A 179 16.13 -24.46 -19.41
C LEU A 179 17.40 -23.63 -19.60
N LYS A 180 17.35 -22.75 -20.62
CA LYS A 180 18.46 -21.87 -21.00
C LYS A 180 18.04 -20.41 -20.86
N PHE A 181 18.92 -19.59 -20.29
CA PHE A 181 18.75 -18.16 -20.16
C PHE A 181 19.19 -17.45 -21.46
N ARG A 182 18.24 -16.84 -22.16
CA ARG A 182 18.52 -16.12 -23.41
C ARG A 182 18.99 -14.71 -23.14
N VAL A 183 20.16 -14.35 -23.67
CA VAL A 183 20.75 -13.03 -23.51
C VAL A 183 20.81 -12.32 -24.86
N LYS A 184 20.42 -11.04 -24.89
CA LYS A 184 20.62 -10.19 -26.07
C LYS A 184 22.12 -9.90 -26.21
N PRO A 185 22.71 -9.98 -27.42
CA PRO A 185 24.11 -9.63 -27.59
C PRO A 185 24.35 -8.20 -27.13
N ARG A 186 25.24 -8.03 -26.15
CA ARG A 186 25.64 -6.73 -25.65
C ARG A 186 26.54 -6.11 -26.71
N LYS A 187 26.17 -4.95 -27.28
CA LYS A 187 27.11 -4.14 -28.08
C LYS A 187 28.30 -3.83 -27.17
N ARG A 188 29.44 -4.51 -27.38
CA ARG A 188 30.67 -4.20 -26.65
C ARG A 188 31.29 -2.97 -27.31
N TRP A 189 30.97 -1.79 -26.78
CA TRP A 189 31.68 -0.56 -27.12
C TRP A 189 33.19 -0.59 -26.78
N LYS A 190 33.65 -1.68 -26.13
CA LYS A 190 35.07 -2.00 -25.95
C LYS A 190 35.83 -2.13 -27.27
N ASP A 191 35.13 -2.18 -28.40
CA ASP A 191 35.72 -2.20 -29.74
C ASP A 191 35.98 -0.76 -30.30
N LEU A 192 35.60 0.31 -29.58
CA LEU A 192 35.97 1.70 -29.90
C LEU A 192 37.21 2.13 -29.10
N PRO A 193 38.14 2.91 -29.69
CA PRO A 193 39.29 3.45 -28.98
C PRO A 193 38.87 4.26 -27.75
N ARG A 194 39.45 3.94 -26.58
CA ARG A 194 39.18 4.61 -25.28
C ARG A 194 39.50 6.12 -25.28
N THR A 195 40.22 6.60 -26.29
CA THR A 195 40.62 7.99 -26.50
C THR A 195 39.58 8.82 -27.26
N SER A 196 38.53 8.22 -27.81
CA SER A 196 37.56 8.96 -28.62
C SER A 196 36.53 9.71 -27.75
N ALA A 197 36.28 10.98 -28.05
CA ALA A 197 35.19 11.76 -27.44
C ALA A 197 33.81 11.09 -27.64
N ARG A 198 33.63 10.37 -28.76
CA ARG A 198 32.44 9.52 -29.01
C ARG A 198 32.30 8.36 -28.00
N TYR A 199 33.39 7.73 -27.56
CA TYR A 199 33.34 6.68 -26.53
C TYR A 199 32.86 7.24 -25.19
N TRP A 200 33.34 8.42 -24.79
CA TRP A 200 32.94 9.07 -23.54
C TRP A 200 31.52 9.65 -23.62
N GLY A 201 31.17 10.33 -24.71
CA GLY A 201 29.81 10.83 -24.96
C GLY A 201 28.76 9.71 -24.91
N HIS A 202 28.96 8.62 -25.66
CA HIS A 202 28.03 7.49 -25.64
C HIS A 202 27.96 6.80 -24.27
N LYS A 203 29.08 6.71 -23.54
CA LYS A 203 29.10 6.11 -22.19
C LYS A 203 28.30 6.97 -21.19
N VAL A 204 28.41 8.30 -21.27
CA VAL A 204 27.63 9.22 -20.44
C VAL A 204 26.13 9.14 -20.80
N PHE A 205 25.77 9.21 -22.09
CA PHE A 205 24.38 9.05 -22.53
C PHE A 205 23.78 7.68 -22.20
N ASP A 206 24.55 6.60 -22.29
CA ASP A 206 24.09 5.25 -21.89
C ASP A 206 23.86 5.13 -20.38
N VAL A 207 24.66 5.82 -19.56
CA VAL A 207 24.48 5.86 -18.10
C VAL A 207 23.29 6.74 -17.75
N LEU A 208 23.19 7.93 -18.32
CA LEU A 208 22.07 8.86 -18.13
C LEU A 208 20.74 8.33 -18.66
N GLY A 209 20.73 7.44 -19.65
CA GLY A 209 19.50 6.81 -20.15
C GLY A 209 19.10 5.53 -19.41
N ARG A 210 20.06 4.77 -18.86
CA ARG A 210 19.78 3.47 -18.21
C ARG A 210 19.59 3.56 -16.71
N GLU A 211 20.40 4.35 -16.01
CA GLU A 211 20.33 4.44 -14.55
C GLU A 211 19.02 5.04 -14.04
N PRO A 212 18.50 6.16 -14.61
CA PRO A 212 17.20 6.68 -14.21
C PRO A 212 16.08 5.68 -14.48
N ARG A 213 16.13 4.95 -15.60
CA ARG A 213 15.16 3.91 -15.89
C ARG A 213 15.16 2.81 -14.83
N TYR A 214 16.32 2.34 -14.38
CA TYR A 214 16.40 1.33 -13.32
C TYR A 214 15.86 1.87 -12.00
N MET A 215 16.21 3.11 -11.65
CA MET A 215 15.71 3.80 -10.47
C MET A 215 14.17 3.87 -10.48
N VAL A 216 13.58 4.40 -11.55
CA VAL A 216 12.12 4.49 -11.70
C VAL A 216 11.49 3.10 -11.74
N SER A 217 12.11 2.11 -12.39
CA SER A 217 11.59 0.73 -12.41
C SER A 217 11.55 0.11 -11.02
N ILE A 218 12.55 0.38 -10.17
CA ILE A 218 12.62 -0.18 -8.81
C ILE A 218 11.65 0.55 -7.90
N ALA A 219 11.57 1.88 -8.00
CA ALA A 219 10.58 2.66 -7.27
C ALA A 219 9.15 2.22 -7.63
N LEU A 220 8.85 2.07 -8.92
CA LEU A 220 7.56 1.58 -9.38
C LEU A 220 7.28 0.14 -8.92
N LEU A 221 8.29 -0.74 -8.90
CA LEU A 221 8.12 -2.09 -8.37
C LEU A 221 7.80 -2.07 -6.87
N ALA A 222 8.45 -1.19 -6.11
CA ALA A 222 8.16 -1.04 -4.69
C ALA A 222 6.74 -0.52 -4.45
N VAL A 223 6.28 0.47 -5.21
CA VAL A 223 4.87 0.92 -5.17
C VAL A 223 3.91 -0.24 -5.49
N VAL A 224 4.18 -1.00 -6.56
CA VAL A 224 3.38 -2.18 -6.91
C VAL A 224 3.36 -3.22 -5.78
N LEU A 225 4.47 -3.42 -5.07
CA LEU A 225 4.53 -4.33 -3.93
C LEU A 225 3.76 -3.80 -2.73
N ILE A 226 3.83 -2.50 -2.44
CA ILE A 226 3.07 -1.86 -1.34
C ILE A 226 1.57 -2.08 -1.55
N TYR A 227 1.03 -1.66 -2.71
CA TYR A 227 -0.38 -1.87 -3.04
C TYR A 227 -0.78 -3.34 -3.09
N PHE A 228 0.14 -4.22 -3.51
CA PHE A 228 -0.11 -5.66 -3.48
C PHE A 228 -0.30 -6.16 -2.04
N PHE A 229 0.60 -5.80 -1.12
CA PHE A 229 0.49 -6.20 0.28
C PHE A 229 -0.69 -5.54 1.01
N GLU A 230 -1.02 -4.29 0.68
CA GLU A 230 -2.22 -3.60 1.18
C GLU A 230 -3.51 -4.31 0.75
N SER A 231 -3.52 -4.89 -0.46
CA SER A 231 -4.68 -5.64 -0.95
C SER A 231 -4.78 -7.09 -0.45
N LEU A 232 -3.84 -7.54 0.39
CA LEU A 232 -3.89 -8.85 1.03
C LEU A 232 -4.55 -8.72 2.41
N PRO A 233 -5.41 -9.68 2.81
CA PRO A 233 -5.92 -9.74 4.18
C PRO A 233 -4.82 -10.27 5.12
N LEU A 234 -3.80 -9.45 5.38
CA LEU A 234 -2.74 -9.81 6.34
C LEU A 234 -3.37 -9.90 7.74
N PRO A 235 -2.90 -10.83 8.60
CA PRO A 235 -3.40 -10.93 9.96
C PRO A 235 -3.20 -9.61 10.69
N THR A 236 -4.23 -9.16 11.39
CA THR A 236 -4.24 -7.94 12.22
C THR A 236 -4.23 -8.30 13.69
N HIS A 237 -4.20 -7.29 14.57
CA HIS A 237 -4.54 -7.51 15.97
C HIS A 237 -6.00 -7.99 16.10
N ARG A 238 -6.36 -8.49 17.28
CA ARG A 238 -7.72 -8.81 17.67
C ARG A 238 -8.06 -8.05 18.93
N ILE A 239 -9.16 -7.31 18.89
CA ILE A 239 -9.72 -6.63 20.04
C ILE A 239 -10.65 -7.61 20.75
N VAL A 240 -10.33 -7.93 22.00
CA VAL A 240 -11.12 -8.80 22.86
C VAL A 240 -11.65 -7.95 23.99
N ALA A 241 -12.93 -7.58 23.91
CA ALA A 241 -13.60 -6.91 25.01
C ALA A 241 -13.85 -7.90 26.15
N SER A 242 -13.57 -7.51 27.39
CA SER A 242 -13.86 -8.28 28.60
C SER A 242 -15.33 -8.14 29.04
N SER A 243 -16.20 -7.72 28.12
CA SER A 243 -17.56 -7.24 28.37
C SER A 243 -18.61 -8.35 28.48
N ALA A 244 -19.81 -7.93 28.87
CA ALA A 244 -21.01 -8.75 28.89
C ALA A 244 -21.30 -9.36 27.48
N PRO A 245 -21.97 -10.53 27.42
CA PRO A 245 -22.17 -11.29 26.17
C PRO A 245 -23.02 -10.59 25.10
N ASP A 246 -23.64 -9.47 25.44
CA ASP A 246 -24.51 -8.63 24.61
C ASP A 246 -23.85 -7.29 24.19
N GLU A 247 -22.57 -7.09 24.50
CA GLU A 247 -21.80 -5.95 24.00
C GLU A 247 -21.02 -6.31 22.74
N TYR A 248 -21.19 -5.50 21.69
CA TYR A 248 -20.66 -5.77 20.35
C TYR A 248 -19.88 -4.57 19.82
N LEU A 249 -18.81 -4.86 19.07
CA LEU A 249 -17.95 -3.86 18.44
C LEU A 249 -18.42 -3.59 17.01
N PHE A 250 -18.53 -2.30 16.67
CA PHE A 250 -18.94 -1.79 15.37
C PHE A 250 -18.01 -0.67 14.88
N ASP A 251 -17.97 -0.52 13.56
CA ASP A 251 -17.35 0.61 12.87
C ASP A 251 -18.36 1.23 11.90
N PHE A 252 -18.46 2.57 11.88
CA PHE A 252 -19.47 3.26 11.08
C PHE A 252 -18.90 3.95 9.83
N HIS A 253 -17.62 3.76 9.51
CA HIS A 253 -17.00 4.38 8.32
C HIS A 253 -15.89 3.48 7.76
N THR A 254 -16.07 2.93 6.56
CA THR A 254 -15.03 2.11 5.92
C THR A 254 -15.14 2.07 4.40
N HIS A 255 -13.98 1.85 3.76
CA HIS A 255 -13.79 1.88 2.32
C HIS A 255 -13.33 0.53 1.78
N THR A 256 -13.73 0.26 0.54
CA THR A 256 -13.35 -0.90 -0.26
C THR A 256 -12.86 -0.45 -1.62
N PHE A 257 -12.42 -1.39 -2.48
CA PHE A 257 -11.98 -1.03 -3.84
C PHE A 257 -13.09 -0.43 -4.74
N TYR A 258 -14.35 -0.42 -4.27
CA TYR A 258 -15.45 0.24 -4.97
C TYR A 258 -15.43 1.76 -4.84
N SER A 259 -14.54 2.31 -4.00
CA SER A 259 -14.03 3.68 -4.14
C SER A 259 -12.50 3.65 -4.26
N ASP A 260 -11.83 3.64 -3.11
CA ASP A 260 -10.41 3.91 -2.94
C ASP A 260 -9.79 3.08 -1.80
N GLY A 261 -10.55 2.16 -1.20
CA GLY A 261 -10.03 1.14 -0.32
C GLY A 261 -9.23 0.06 -1.06
N SER A 262 -8.23 -0.51 -0.41
CA SER A 262 -7.36 -1.56 -0.95
C SER A 262 -7.93 -2.98 -0.86
N LEU A 263 -8.92 -3.20 0.00
CA LEU A 263 -9.56 -4.50 0.20
C LEU A 263 -10.87 -4.64 -0.61
N SER A 264 -11.16 -5.87 -1.01
CA SER A 264 -12.50 -6.23 -1.48
C SER A 264 -13.52 -6.15 -0.34
N PRO A 265 -14.82 -5.92 -0.63
CA PRO A 265 -15.84 -5.96 0.41
C PRO A 265 -15.87 -7.27 1.20
N GLU A 266 -15.61 -8.41 0.55
CA GLU A 266 -15.51 -9.71 1.22
C GLU A 266 -14.30 -9.77 2.17
N ALA A 267 -13.12 -9.38 1.68
CA ALA A 267 -11.92 -9.33 2.50
C ALA A 267 -12.05 -8.33 3.66
N ARG A 268 -12.77 -7.21 3.49
CA ARG A 268 -13.04 -6.25 4.55
C ARG A 268 -13.95 -6.83 5.63
N VAL A 269 -14.98 -7.62 5.26
CA VAL A 269 -15.79 -8.37 6.23
C VAL A 269 -14.92 -9.35 7.02
N ASP A 270 -14.11 -10.17 6.34
CA ASP A 270 -13.23 -11.14 7.00
C ASP A 270 -12.22 -10.46 7.93
N TRP A 271 -11.70 -9.30 7.51
CA TRP A 271 -10.79 -8.47 8.29
C TRP A 271 -11.44 -7.97 9.58
N TYR A 272 -12.65 -7.43 9.54
CA TYR A 272 -13.38 -7.02 10.75
C TYR A 272 -13.66 -8.20 11.70
N ILE A 273 -14.10 -9.34 11.16
CA ILE A 273 -14.35 -10.54 11.97
C ILE A 273 -13.05 -11.00 12.66
N ALA A 274 -11.92 -10.99 11.95
CA ALA A 274 -10.62 -11.35 12.51
C ALA A 274 -10.19 -10.40 13.65
N GLN A 275 -10.61 -9.14 13.60
CA GLN A 275 -10.37 -8.15 14.66
C GLN A 275 -11.35 -8.24 15.84
N GLY A 276 -12.41 -9.06 15.75
CA GLY A 276 -13.41 -9.21 16.81
C GLY A 276 -14.68 -8.39 16.64
N PHE A 277 -14.88 -7.76 15.48
CA PHE A 277 -16.04 -6.91 15.21
C PHE A 277 -17.27 -7.72 14.81
N ARG A 278 -18.44 -7.23 15.21
CA ARG A 278 -19.73 -7.85 14.90
C ARG A 278 -20.45 -7.20 13.72
N GLY A 279 -20.07 -5.99 13.33
CA GLY A 279 -20.59 -5.33 12.15
C GLY A 279 -19.82 -4.08 11.77
N ALA A 280 -20.05 -3.59 10.56
CA ALA A 280 -19.53 -2.31 10.09
C ALA A 280 -20.44 -1.68 9.03
N ALA A 281 -20.39 -0.36 8.89
CA ALA A 281 -21.00 0.36 7.79
C ALA A 281 -20.04 0.47 6.61
N PHE A 282 -20.49 0.01 5.45
CA PHE A 282 -19.73 0.07 4.20
C PHE A 282 -20.10 1.36 3.50
N THR A 283 -19.18 2.32 3.47
CA THR A 283 -19.44 3.72 3.12
C THR A 283 -18.54 4.19 1.97
N ASP A 284 -18.36 3.36 0.94
CA ASP A 284 -17.58 3.75 -0.24
C ASP A 284 -18.08 5.10 -0.83
N HIS A 285 -17.15 5.90 -1.38
CA HIS A 285 -17.46 7.20 -1.96
C HIS A 285 -18.49 7.10 -3.09
N ASP A 286 -19.61 7.81 -2.91
CA ASP A 286 -20.68 8.06 -3.87
C ASP A 286 -21.32 6.78 -4.47
N THR A 287 -21.17 5.63 -3.81
CA THR A 287 -21.65 4.34 -4.30
C THR A 287 -22.02 3.38 -3.17
N ILE A 288 -23.03 2.54 -3.39
CA ILE A 288 -23.47 1.50 -2.44
C ILE A 288 -22.99 0.09 -2.84
N LYS A 289 -22.07 0.00 -3.82
CA LYS A 289 -21.65 -1.28 -4.39
C LYS A 289 -20.88 -2.15 -3.42
N GLY A 290 -19.98 -1.58 -2.61
CA GLY A 290 -19.24 -2.36 -1.62
C GLY A 290 -20.17 -2.93 -0.56
N TRP A 291 -21.13 -2.14 -0.07
CA TRP A 291 -22.19 -2.64 0.81
C TRP A 291 -22.93 -3.84 0.20
N SER A 292 -23.44 -3.70 -1.03
CA SER A 292 -24.25 -4.73 -1.69
C SER A 292 -23.48 -6.05 -1.78
N ARG A 293 -22.21 -5.97 -2.14
CA ARG A 293 -21.32 -7.13 -2.26
C ARG A 293 -20.97 -7.75 -0.89
N ALA A 294 -20.66 -6.93 0.12
CA ALA A 294 -20.40 -7.40 1.48
C ALA A 294 -21.63 -8.11 2.06
N LYS A 295 -22.82 -7.54 1.91
CA LYS A 295 -24.09 -8.15 2.34
C LYS A 295 -24.32 -9.50 1.67
N ALA A 296 -24.14 -9.58 0.35
CA ALA A 296 -24.27 -10.84 -0.37
C ALA A 296 -23.23 -11.89 0.06
N TYR A 297 -22.02 -11.48 0.44
CA TYR A 297 -20.99 -12.38 0.97
C TYR A 297 -21.35 -12.93 2.36
N VAL A 298 -21.75 -12.07 3.28
CA VAL A 298 -22.20 -12.46 4.62
C VAL A 298 -23.38 -13.43 4.55
N GLN A 299 -24.40 -13.11 3.74
CA GLN A 299 -25.59 -13.95 3.58
C GLN A 299 -25.27 -15.32 2.97
N ARG A 300 -24.45 -15.36 1.92
CA ARG A 300 -24.09 -16.62 1.25
C ARG A 300 -23.27 -17.56 2.15
N ASN A 301 -22.46 -17.00 3.04
CA ASN A 301 -21.57 -17.77 3.92
C ASN A 301 -22.09 -17.90 5.35
N ASN A 302 -23.27 -17.35 5.65
CA ASN A 302 -23.87 -17.33 6.99
C ASN A 302 -22.90 -16.80 8.07
N LEU A 303 -22.21 -15.70 7.76
CA LEU A 303 -21.23 -15.11 8.68
C LEU A 303 -21.93 -14.36 9.81
N PRO A 304 -21.43 -14.42 11.05
CA PRO A 304 -21.96 -13.66 12.18
C PRO A 304 -21.47 -12.20 12.10
N PHE A 305 -21.82 -11.50 11.02
CA PHE A 305 -21.41 -10.12 10.77
C PHE A 305 -22.57 -9.27 10.25
N THR A 306 -22.74 -8.08 10.78
CA THR A 306 -23.81 -7.15 10.39
C THR A 306 -23.26 -6.12 9.41
N VAL A 307 -23.71 -6.18 8.16
CA VAL A 307 -23.32 -5.22 7.12
C VAL A 307 -24.32 -4.06 7.14
N ILE A 308 -23.91 -2.93 7.73
CA ILE A 308 -24.71 -1.71 7.78
C ILE A 308 -24.63 -1.05 6.40
N LYS A 309 -25.80 -0.69 5.86
CA LYS A 309 -25.94 -0.05 4.57
C LYS A 309 -25.48 1.40 4.65
N GLY A 310 -24.48 1.75 3.88
CA GLY A 310 -23.91 3.09 3.82
C GLY A 310 -23.40 3.44 2.42
N GLN A 311 -23.06 4.71 2.28
CA GLN A 311 -22.17 5.30 1.30
C GLN A 311 -21.61 6.59 1.91
N GLU A 312 -20.48 7.07 1.44
CA GLU A 312 -20.02 8.41 1.76
C GLU A 312 -20.34 9.36 0.60
N TYR A 313 -21.12 10.39 0.84
CA TYR A 313 -21.27 11.49 -0.12
C TYR A 313 -20.02 12.36 -0.04
N THR A 314 -19.28 12.49 -1.15
CA THR A 314 -17.90 13.00 -1.12
C THR A 314 -17.72 14.20 -2.04
N ARG A 315 -17.64 15.40 -1.47
CA ARG A 315 -17.47 16.64 -2.25
C ARG A 315 -16.00 17.06 -2.33
N HIS A 316 -15.42 16.98 -3.53
CA HIS A 316 -14.00 17.28 -3.79
C HIS A 316 -13.70 18.74 -4.22
N ASP A 317 -14.71 19.62 -4.27
CA ASP A 317 -14.49 21.04 -4.60
C ASP A 317 -14.02 21.84 -3.37
N ASP A 318 -13.90 23.17 -3.51
CA ASP A 318 -13.39 24.10 -2.49
C ASP A 318 -14.17 24.09 -1.15
N ILE A 319 -15.24 23.29 -1.04
CA ILE A 319 -16.12 23.11 0.12
C ILE A 319 -15.68 21.89 0.96
N GLY A 320 -15.06 20.86 0.37
CA GLY A 320 -14.37 19.77 1.08
C GLY A 320 -15.14 19.10 2.23
N ILE A 321 -16.43 18.78 2.05
CA ILE A 321 -17.26 18.11 3.08
C ILE A 321 -17.62 16.69 2.65
N HIS A 322 -17.53 15.75 3.59
CA HIS A 322 -18.01 14.39 3.40
C HIS A 322 -19.09 14.04 4.42
N LEU A 323 -20.08 13.25 3.99
CA LEU A 323 -21.19 12.81 4.83
C LEU A 323 -21.55 11.35 4.56
N ASN A 324 -21.49 10.49 5.59
CA ASN A 324 -22.04 9.14 5.45
C ASN A 324 -23.56 9.18 5.44
N ILE A 325 -24.14 8.50 4.46
CA ILE A 325 -25.58 8.31 4.31
C ILE A 325 -25.88 6.85 4.53
N TYR A 326 -26.66 6.55 5.57
CA TYR A 326 -27.02 5.19 5.93
C TYR A 326 -28.44 4.84 5.50
N ASN A 327 -28.67 3.55 5.27
CA ASN A 327 -29.99 2.95 5.09
C ASN A 327 -30.77 3.37 3.82
N LEU A 328 -30.10 3.80 2.75
CA LEU A 328 -30.75 4.07 1.44
C LEU A 328 -30.51 2.97 0.41
N ASP A 329 -31.53 2.61 -0.39
CA ASP A 329 -31.43 1.60 -1.45
C ASP A 329 -30.87 2.13 -2.79
N PHE A 330 -30.54 3.41 -2.85
CA PHE A 330 -29.99 4.09 -4.02
C PHE A 330 -28.84 5.00 -3.61
N ALA A 331 -27.96 5.31 -4.57
CA ALA A 331 -26.82 6.16 -4.32
C ALA A 331 -27.14 7.65 -4.54
N ILE A 332 -26.48 8.53 -3.79
CA ILE A 332 -26.51 9.99 -3.97
C ILE A 332 -25.08 10.52 -4.06
N ALA A 333 -24.76 11.32 -5.08
CA ALA A 333 -23.46 11.94 -5.27
C ALA A 333 -23.58 13.46 -5.38
N PRO A 334 -22.48 14.22 -5.23
CA PRO A 334 -22.50 15.66 -5.40
C PRO A 334 -22.89 16.07 -6.82
N GLU A 335 -23.69 17.14 -6.92
CA GLU A 335 -24.12 17.71 -8.18
C GLU A 335 -22.95 18.15 -9.09
N THR A 336 -21.79 18.44 -8.50
CA THR A 336 -20.56 18.78 -9.24
C THR A 336 -19.97 17.59 -10.01
N GLN A 337 -20.32 16.36 -9.63
CA GLN A 337 -19.92 15.14 -10.33
C GLN A 337 -20.92 14.72 -11.43
N ALA A 338 -22.05 15.44 -11.57
CA ALA A 338 -23.02 15.18 -12.61
C ALA A 338 -22.36 15.33 -13.99
N SER A 339 -22.37 14.27 -14.78
CA SER A 339 -21.67 14.17 -16.06
C SER A 339 -22.56 13.50 -17.11
N ILE A 340 -22.08 13.38 -18.35
CA ILE A 340 -22.89 12.84 -19.46
C ILE A 340 -23.03 11.32 -19.30
N GLY A 341 -24.24 10.77 -19.11
CA GLY A 341 -24.45 9.32 -19.07
C GLY A 341 -25.79 8.84 -18.51
N TYR A 342 -25.93 7.52 -18.39
CA TYR A 342 -27.01 6.86 -17.64
C TYR A 342 -26.60 6.77 -16.16
N HIS A 343 -27.46 7.24 -15.26
CA HIS A 343 -27.14 7.39 -13.84
C HIS A 343 -28.06 6.53 -12.97
N ASP A 344 -27.47 5.54 -12.28
CA ASP A 344 -28.13 4.83 -11.17
C ASP A 344 -27.97 5.60 -9.83
N THR A 345 -27.47 6.84 -9.90
CA THR A 345 -27.12 7.71 -8.77
C THR A 345 -27.85 9.03 -8.92
N LEU A 346 -28.42 9.53 -7.83
CA LEU A 346 -28.98 10.88 -7.76
C LEU A 346 -27.89 11.90 -7.52
N TYR A 347 -28.02 13.09 -8.09
CA TYR A 347 -27.04 14.18 -7.93
C TYR A 347 -27.69 15.36 -7.24
N MET A 348 -27.19 15.73 -6.06
CA MET A 348 -27.83 16.71 -5.18
C MET A 348 -26.78 17.54 -4.45
N ASN A 349 -27.14 18.77 -4.08
CA ASN A 349 -26.37 19.53 -3.09
C ASN A 349 -26.57 18.93 -1.68
N VAL A 350 -25.78 19.42 -0.71
CA VAL A 350 -25.77 18.89 0.66
C VAL A 350 -27.14 18.98 1.35
N SER A 351 -27.83 20.13 1.29
CA SER A 351 -29.12 20.30 1.96
C SER A 351 -30.22 19.40 1.35
N ASP A 352 -30.25 19.30 0.02
CA ASP A 352 -31.24 18.48 -0.68
C ASP A 352 -30.96 16.99 -0.46
N MET A 353 -29.68 16.60 -0.41
CA MET A 353 -29.25 15.26 -0.04
C MET A 353 -29.73 14.90 1.37
N ILE A 354 -29.48 15.75 2.38
CA ILE A 354 -29.89 15.49 3.77
C ILE A 354 -31.42 15.35 3.85
N ALA A 355 -32.15 16.27 3.21
CA ALA A 355 -33.61 16.23 3.17
C ALA A 355 -34.12 14.96 2.49
N THR A 356 -33.52 14.57 1.37
CA THR A 356 -33.88 13.36 0.61
C THR A 356 -33.59 12.09 1.41
N ALA A 357 -32.42 11.99 2.05
CA ALA A 357 -32.04 10.85 2.87
C ALA A 357 -33.05 10.66 4.01
N LYS A 358 -33.36 11.75 4.73
CA LYS A 358 -34.35 11.73 5.82
C LYS A 358 -35.76 11.35 5.36
N ALA A 359 -36.20 11.89 4.22
CA ALA A 359 -37.51 11.57 3.64
C ALA A 359 -37.64 10.07 3.26
N ASN A 360 -36.52 9.39 3.02
CA ASN A 360 -36.46 7.97 2.68
C ASN A 360 -36.04 7.07 3.86
N GLY A 361 -36.08 7.58 5.10
CA GLY A 361 -35.75 6.81 6.30
C GLY A 361 -34.25 6.53 6.48
N GLY A 362 -33.40 7.28 5.79
CA GLY A 362 -31.95 7.27 5.95
C GLY A 362 -31.48 8.15 7.10
N TYR A 363 -30.24 7.93 7.51
CA TYR A 363 -29.53 8.72 8.51
C TYR A 363 -28.32 9.37 7.86
N VAL A 364 -27.98 10.59 8.22
CA VAL A 364 -26.81 11.29 7.68
C VAL A 364 -25.87 11.67 8.81
N SER A 365 -24.63 11.20 8.79
CA SER A 365 -23.57 11.71 9.66
C SER A 365 -22.63 12.63 8.91
N VAL A 366 -22.09 13.61 9.62
CA VAL A 366 -21.05 14.48 9.09
C VAL A 366 -19.70 13.89 9.47
N ASN A 367 -18.85 13.63 8.48
CA ASN A 367 -17.61 12.91 8.67
C ASN A 367 -16.44 13.86 8.90
N HIS A 368 -15.47 13.44 9.70
CA HIS A 368 -14.19 14.12 9.94
C HIS A 368 -14.22 15.66 9.88
N TYR A 369 -15.12 16.29 10.66
CA TYR A 369 -15.47 17.71 10.54
C TYR A 369 -15.20 18.50 11.82
N GLY A 370 -14.27 19.46 11.74
CA GLY A 370 -13.81 20.25 12.89
C GLY A 370 -14.51 21.57 13.16
N GLY A 371 -15.34 22.05 12.24
CA GLY A 371 -15.99 23.37 12.39
C GLY A 371 -15.00 24.54 12.49
N TYR A 372 -13.76 24.36 12.02
CA TYR A 372 -12.75 25.42 11.98
C TYR A 372 -13.10 26.52 10.95
N PRO A 373 -12.52 27.72 11.07
CA PRO A 373 -12.66 28.75 10.03
C PRO A 373 -12.19 28.22 8.67
N GLY A 374 -13.06 28.28 7.65
CA GLY A 374 -12.78 27.79 6.29
C GLY A 374 -13.61 26.59 5.86
N TRP A 375 -14.27 25.90 6.79
CA TRP A 375 -15.27 24.89 6.45
C TRP A 375 -16.55 25.54 5.89
N PRO A 376 -17.27 24.85 4.98
CA PRO A 376 -18.33 25.46 4.17
C PRO A 376 -19.63 25.73 4.91
N TYR A 377 -19.90 25.00 6.00
CA TYR A 377 -21.15 25.03 6.74
C TYR A 377 -20.89 25.06 8.24
N THR A 378 -21.77 25.70 9.02
CA THR A 378 -21.66 25.64 10.49
C THR A 378 -22.29 24.36 11.03
N PHE A 379 -21.93 23.99 12.27
CA PHE A 379 -22.59 22.86 12.96
C PHE A 379 -24.10 23.07 13.10
N GLU A 380 -24.54 24.30 13.39
CA GLU A 380 -25.95 24.67 13.49
C GLU A 380 -26.67 24.51 12.16
N GLN A 381 -26.04 24.92 11.04
CA GLN A 381 -26.64 24.78 9.72
C GLN A 381 -26.87 23.31 9.36
N LEU A 382 -25.87 22.45 9.60
CA LEU A 382 -25.99 21.01 9.35
C LEU A 382 -27.04 20.36 10.26
N ARG A 383 -27.07 20.73 11.56
CA ARG A 383 -28.12 20.32 12.51
C ARG A 383 -29.50 20.72 12.01
N ASP A 384 -29.67 21.95 11.57
CA ASP A 384 -30.97 22.51 11.14
C ASP A 384 -31.46 21.88 9.83
N TRP A 385 -30.55 21.49 8.93
CA TRP A 385 -30.87 20.65 7.78
C TRP A 385 -31.26 19.22 8.16
N GLY A 386 -30.88 18.76 9.35
CA GLY A 386 -31.40 17.55 9.96
C GLY A 386 -30.45 16.35 9.90
N VAL A 387 -29.15 16.58 9.97
CA VAL A 387 -28.18 15.49 10.17
C VAL A 387 -28.50 14.69 11.44
N PHE A 388 -28.19 13.40 11.42
CA PHE A 388 -28.39 12.48 12.53
C PHE A 388 -27.35 12.67 13.65
N GLY A 389 -26.10 12.94 13.25
CA GLY A 389 -24.94 12.97 14.13
C GLY A 389 -23.68 13.47 13.45
N PHE A 390 -22.60 13.51 14.21
CA PHE A 390 -21.25 13.83 13.72
C PHE A 390 -20.29 12.74 14.16
N GLU A 391 -19.27 12.49 13.35
CA GLU A 391 -18.10 11.76 13.81
C GLU A 391 -17.32 12.61 14.80
N ILE A 392 -17.19 12.12 16.03
CA ILE A 392 -16.45 12.79 17.09
C ILE A 392 -15.01 12.27 17.21
N LEU A 393 -14.74 11.13 16.58
CA LEU A 393 -13.46 10.46 16.47
C LEU A 393 -13.38 9.89 15.07
N TYR A 394 -12.37 10.31 14.31
CA TYR A 394 -12.24 9.99 12.89
C TYR A 394 -10.76 9.91 12.48
N ILE A 395 -10.51 9.24 11.34
CA ILE A 395 -9.16 8.90 10.85
C ILE A 395 -8.34 8.20 11.94
N ASP A 396 -9.03 7.43 12.80
CA ASP A 396 -8.41 6.60 13.81
C ASP A 396 -7.57 7.35 14.90
N GLU A 397 -7.46 8.68 14.87
CA GLU A 397 -6.51 9.43 15.73
C GLU A 397 -6.99 10.80 16.21
N TYR A 398 -8.04 11.38 15.61
CA TYR A 398 -8.43 12.76 15.92
C TYR A 398 -9.75 12.83 16.69
N PHE A 399 -9.66 12.76 18.01
CA PHE A 399 -10.80 13.07 18.88
C PHE A 399 -11.08 14.58 18.89
N GLN A 400 -12.35 14.95 18.71
CA GLN A 400 -12.80 16.34 18.76
C GLN A 400 -13.80 16.61 19.89
N PRO A 401 -13.32 17.13 21.03
CA PRO A 401 -14.18 17.45 22.17
C PRO A 401 -15.32 18.41 21.84
N SER A 402 -15.05 19.44 21.02
CA SER A 402 -16.07 20.44 20.62
C SER A 402 -17.22 19.82 19.83
N THR A 403 -16.92 18.86 18.95
CA THR A 403 -17.91 18.16 18.13
C THR A 403 -18.75 17.22 18.99
N ARG A 404 -18.13 16.53 19.96
CA ARG A 404 -18.84 15.73 20.98
C ARG A 404 -19.79 16.60 21.80
N ASP A 405 -19.30 17.71 22.34
CA ASP A 405 -20.09 18.61 23.18
C ASP A 405 -21.26 19.20 22.41
N PHE A 406 -21.04 19.60 21.15
CA PHE A 406 -22.12 20.04 20.27
C PHE A 406 -23.17 18.95 20.07
N CYS A 407 -22.76 17.69 19.82
CA CYS A 407 -23.70 16.59 19.63
C CYS A 407 -24.57 16.36 20.87
N ILE A 408 -23.94 16.27 22.05
CA ILE A 408 -24.65 16.07 23.32
C ILE A 408 -25.63 17.23 23.59
N ALA A 409 -25.18 18.47 23.43
CA ALA A 409 -26.00 19.66 23.68
C ALA A 409 -27.20 19.79 22.72
N ASN A 410 -27.12 19.21 21.53
CA ASN A 410 -28.15 19.30 20.49
C ASN A 410 -28.91 17.99 20.26
N ASN A 411 -28.76 17.00 21.15
CA ASN A 411 -29.39 15.69 21.02
C ASN A 411 -29.08 15.05 19.66
N LEU A 412 -27.83 15.07 19.23
CA LEU A 412 -27.32 14.40 18.03
C LEU A 412 -26.47 13.19 18.43
N ALA A 413 -26.35 12.21 17.52
CA ALA A 413 -25.54 11.03 17.77
C ALA A 413 -24.05 11.38 17.67
N CYS A 414 -23.26 10.93 18.65
CA CYS A 414 -21.81 10.93 18.62
C CYS A 414 -21.33 9.64 17.93
N LEU A 415 -20.84 9.74 16.71
CA LEU A 415 -20.38 8.57 15.95
C LEU A 415 -18.86 8.46 15.98
N ALA A 416 -18.35 7.27 15.68
CA ALA A 416 -16.96 7.07 15.32
C ALA A 416 -16.88 6.09 14.17
N GLY A 417 -15.90 6.37 13.31
CA GLY A 417 -15.62 5.61 12.13
C GLY A 417 -14.11 5.60 11.92
N SER A 418 -13.58 4.44 11.55
CA SER A 418 -12.14 4.33 11.30
C SER A 418 -11.69 5.10 10.07
N ASP A 419 -12.61 5.23 9.10
CA ASP A 419 -12.29 5.72 7.77
C ASP A 419 -11.22 4.83 7.11
N GLU A 420 -11.32 3.51 7.33
CA GLU A 420 -10.27 2.58 6.94
C GLU A 420 -10.29 2.28 5.44
N HIS A 421 -9.21 2.68 4.78
CA HIS A 421 -8.93 2.45 3.36
C HIS A 421 -7.99 1.26 3.13
N MET A 422 -7.27 0.84 4.16
CA MET A 422 -6.11 -0.04 4.04
C MET A 422 -6.32 -1.34 4.80
N ASN A 423 -5.38 -2.26 4.67
CA ASN A 423 -5.32 -3.45 5.50
C ASN A 423 -4.48 -3.14 6.76
N GLY A 424 -4.95 -2.15 7.54
CA GLY A 424 -4.30 -1.63 8.74
C GLY A 424 -4.76 -2.30 10.03
N GLU A 425 -4.41 -1.67 11.15
CA GLU A 425 -4.93 -1.97 12.49
C GLU A 425 -5.91 -0.86 12.87
N LEU A 426 -7.12 -1.22 13.32
CA LEU A 426 -8.11 -0.24 13.76
C LEU A 426 -7.62 0.45 15.02
N LYS A 427 -7.80 1.76 15.10
CA LYS A 427 -7.46 2.55 16.29
C LYS A 427 -8.69 3.16 16.96
N SER A 428 -9.86 3.02 16.36
CA SER A 428 -11.12 3.47 16.93
C SER A 428 -12.26 2.51 16.64
N PHE A 429 -13.25 2.46 17.53
CA PHE A 429 -14.46 1.68 17.35
C PHE A 429 -15.60 2.11 18.27
N VAL A 430 -16.81 1.67 17.96
CA VAL A 430 -18.00 1.87 18.78
C VAL A 430 -18.36 0.55 19.47
N GLN A 431 -18.58 0.59 20.78
CA GLN A 431 -19.12 -0.54 21.54
C GLN A 431 -20.58 -0.27 21.88
N ILE A 432 -21.48 -1.21 21.54
CA ILE A 432 -22.92 -1.08 21.75
C ILE A 432 -23.47 -2.34 22.41
N GLN A 433 -24.29 -2.17 23.45
CA GLN A 433 -25.07 -3.24 24.03
C GLN A 433 -26.38 -3.43 23.24
N LEU A 434 -26.60 -4.64 22.71
CA LEU A 434 -27.73 -4.95 21.82
C LEU A 434 -28.36 -6.29 22.16
N ASP A 435 -29.70 -6.35 22.06
CA ASP A 435 -30.43 -7.62 22.16
C ASP A 435 -30.17 -8.49 20.91
N ASP A 436 -30.19 -7.87 19.72
CA ASP A 436 -29.85 -8.52 18.46
C ASP A 436 -28.86 -7.67 17.66
N PRO A 437 -27.59 -8.10 17.51
CA PRO A 437 -26.59 -7.34 16.77
C PRO A 437 -26.87 -7.23 15.26
N SER A 438 -27.87 -7.95 14.72
CA SER A 438 -28.33 -7.80 13.34
C SER A 438 -29.44 -6.76 13.15
N ASN A 439 -30.02 -6.26 14.25
CA ASN A 439 -31.08 -5.26 14.23
C ASN A 439 -30.52 -3.85 14.04
N VAL A 440 -30.42 -3.41 12.78
CA VAL A 440 -29.92 -2.07 12.42
C VAL A 440 -30.77 -0.95 13.04
N THR A 441 -32.08 -1.14 13.19
CA THR A 441 -32.95 -0.13 13.82
C THR A 441 -32.62 0.06 15.30
N GLU A 442 -32.32 -1.03 16.02
CA GLU A 442 -31.87 -0.96 17.40
C GLU A 442 -30.53 -0.23 17.51
N ILE A 443 -29.56 -0.55 16.63
CA ILE A 443 -28.26 0.12 16.55
C ILE A 443 -28.43 1.64 16.44
N PHE A 444 -29.18 2.12 15.44
CA PHE A 444 -29.38 3.56 15.26
C PHE A 444 -30.21 4.21 16.38
N THR A 445 -31.08 3.45 17.05
CA THR A 445 -31.79 3.95 18.24
C THR A 445 -30.81 4.16 19.41
N LYS A 446 -29.92 3.21 19.68
CA LYS A 446 -28.89 3.32 20.73
C LYS A 446 -27.93 4.48 20.44
N LEU A 447 -27.48 4.62 19.18
CA LEU A 447 -26.64 5.74 18.74
C LEU A 447 -27.33 7.09 18.94
N ARG A 448 -28.62 7.19 18.61
CA ARG A 448 -29.40 8.42 18.80
C ARG A 448 -29.49 8.83 20.26
N LEU A 449 -29.60 7.85 21.16
CA LEU A 449 -29.66 8.06 22.60
C LEU A 449 -28.26 8.24 23.22
N ASN A 450 -27.18 8.15 22.44
CA ASN A 450 -25.81 8.07 22.92
C ASN A 450 -25.61 6.97 23.98
N ALA A 451 -26.31 5.85 23.82
CA ALA A 451 -26.26 4.67 24.69
C ALA A 451 -25.21 3.66 24.18
N HIS A 452 -24.01 4.15 23.92
CA HIS A 452 -22.85 3.42 23.39
C HIS A 452 -21.56 4.04 23.93
N LYS A 453 -20.45 3.33 23.79
CA LYS A 453 -19.11 3.89 24.04
C LYS A 453 -18.41 4.15 22.71
N VAL A 454 -17.61 5.20 22.67
CA VAL A 454 -16.71 5.47 21.54
C VAL A 454 -15.30 5.28 22.04
N ILE A 455 -14.66 4.20 21.60
CA ILE A 455 -13.36 3.78 22.10
C ILE A 455 -12.28 4.28 21.16
N TRP A 456 -11.36 5.04 21.74
CA TRP A 456 -10.13 5.46 21.09
C TRP A 456 -8.97 4.66 21.66
N ILE A 457 -8.24 3.97 20.80
CA ILE A 457 -6.94 3.39 21.10
C ILE A 457 -5.93 4.52 20.90
N GLU A 458 -5.53 5.15 22.00
CA GLU A 458 -4.62 6.28 21.98
C GLU A 458 -3.30 5.84 21.31
N PRO A 459 -2.81 6.61 20.31
CA PRO A 459 -1.52 6.33 19.71
C PRO A 459 -0.45 6.37 20.79
N GLN A 460 0.54 5.48 20.68
CA GLN A 460 1.70 5.53 21.57
C GLN A 460 2.42 6.88 21.39
N ASP A 461 2.96 7.41 22.49
CA ASP A 461 3.75 8.63 22.46
C ASP A 461 4.84 8.54 21.39
N GLU A 462 4.83 9.51 20.48
CA GLU A 462 5.79 9.56 19.39
C GLU A 462 7.20 9.84 19.93
N VAL A 463 8.09 8.87 19.77
CA VAL A 463 9.53 9.06 20.04
C VAL A 463 10.14 10.04 19.04
N PHE A 464 9.65 10.02 17.80
CA PHE A 464 10.02 10.91 16.72
C PHE A 464 8.80 11.72 16.29
N PRO A 465 8.80 13.05 16.46
CA PRO A 465 7.62 13.86 16.21
C PRO A 465 7.27 13.87 14.71
N THR A 466 5.99 13.72 14.40
CA THR A 466 5.41 13.97 13.08
C THR A 466 4.93 15.41 12.95
N TYR A 467 4.79 15.88 11.70
CA TYR A 467 4.30 17.22 11.38
C TYR A 467 2.93 17.12 10.72
N ASN A 468 1.94 17.90 11.20
CA ASN A 468 0.57 17.85 10.70
C ASN A 468 0.43 18.29 9.23
N ASP A 469 -0.50 17.67 8.51
CA ASP A 469 -0.74 17.93 7.08
C ASP A 469 -1.23 19.34 6.73
N LEU A 470 -1.79 20.06 7.70
CA LEU A 470 -2.19 21.46 7.55
C LEU A 470 -0.98 22.40 7.39
N ASP A 471 0.21 21.97 7.84
CA ASP A 471 1.44 22.69 7.55
C ASP A 471 1.89 22.33 6.13
N ALA A 472 1.74 23.27 5.18
CA ALA A 472 2.35 23.20 3.84
C ALA A 472 3.90 23.24 3.87
N SER A 473 4.50 22.78 4.96
CA SER A 473 5.92 22.78 5.27
C SER A 473 6.63 21.66 4.51
N PRO A 474 7.82 21.92 3.93
CA PRO A 474 8.70 20.87 3.43
C PRO A 474 9.11 19.85 4.51
N ARG A 475 8.87 20.11 5.80
CA ARG A 475 9.15 19.17 6.88
C ARG A 475 8.27 17.93 6.84
N LYS A 476 7.09 17.97 6.21
CA LYS A 476 6.23 16.78 6.07
C LYS A 476 6.89 15.63 5.32
N TYR A 477 7.85 15.91 4.43
CA TYR A 477 8.64 14.85 3.79
C TYR A 477 9.52 14.06 4.79
N LEU A 478 9.70 14.57 6.02
CA LEU A 478 10.37 13.88 7.11
C LEU A 478 9.44 12.94 7.89
N ASN A 479 8.11 13.06 7.74
CA ASN A 479 7.16 12.22 8.46
C ASN A 479 7.36 10.74 8.17
N ALA A 480 7.70 10.35 6.93
CA ALA A 480 8.04 8.96 6.64
C ALA A 480 9.22 8.42 7.47
N PHE A 481 10.21 9.27 7.81
CA PHE A 481 11.30 8.86 8.70
C PHE A 481 10.82 8.77 10.16
N ALA A 482 9.97 9.70 10.60
CA ALA A 482 9.38 9.69 11.94
C ALA A 482 8.48 8.46 12.13
N ALA A 483 7.57 8.19 11.18
CA ALA A 483 6.71 7.00 11.15
C ALA A 483 7.54 5.70 11.17
N PHE A 484 8.63 5.64 10.39
CA PHE A 484 9.55 4.51 10.45
C PHE A 484 10.19 4.38 11.83
N GLY A 485 10.70 5.48 12.40
CA GLY A 485 11.29 5.50 13.74
C GLY A 485 10.31 5.05 14.83
N ASN A 486 9.11 5.62 14.85
CA ASN A 486 8.05 5.29 15.81
C ASN A 486 7.61 3.83 15.70
N TYR A 487 7.44 3.31 14.48
CA TYR A 487 7.14 1.89 14.28
C TYR A 487 8.21 0.97 14.90
N PHE A 488 9.49 1.26 14.69
CA PHE A 488 10.57 0.43 15.27
C PHE A 488 10.74 0.62 16.77
N ALA A 489 10.40 1.80 17.31
CA ALA A 489 10.40 2.04 18.75
C ALA A 489 9.29 1.26 19.46
N GLY A 490 8.12 1.12 18.82
CA GLY A 490 6.95 0.41 19.35
C GLY A 490 6.96 -1.12 19.15
N LEU A 491 8.06 -1.74 18.74
CA LEU A 491 8.12 -3.18 18.54
C LEU A 491 8.06 -3.93 19.87
N ASP A 492 7.12 -4.86 20.00
CA ASP A 492 7.17 -5.86 21.07
C ASP A 492 8.25 -6.93 20.80
N GLY A 493 8.52 -7.78 21.80
CA GLY A 493 9.53 -8.83 21.69
C GLY A 493 9.26 -9.86 20.57
N GLY A 494 8.00 -10.15 20.26
CA GLY A 494 7.61 -11.04 19.16
C GLY A 494 7.83 -10.40 17.79
N GLN A 495 7.48 -9.12 17.64
CA GLN A 495 7.72 -8.34 16.42
C GLN A 495 9.23 -8.19 16.16
N LEU A 496 10.01 -7.86 17.19
CA LEU A 496 11.46 -7.80 17.14
C LEU A 496 12.07 -9.14 16.70
N ALA A 497 11.64 -10.25 17.31
CA ALA A 497 12.11 -11.59 16.95
C ALA A 497 11.80 -11.93 15.48
N SER A 498 10.62 -11.53 14.98
CA SER A 498 10.26 -11.71 13.57
C SER A 498 11.17 -10.93 12.63
N TRP A 499 11.40 -9.65 12.89
CA TRP A 499 12.32 -8.82 12.10
C TRP A 499 13.73 -9.41 12.04
N ILE A 500 14.25 -9.89 13.18
CA ILE A 500 15.54 -10.56 13.25
C ILE A 500 15.52 -11.86 12.42
N ALA A 501 14.49 -12.69 12.55
CA ALA A 501 14.36 -13.94 11.82
C ALA A 501 14.33 -13.74 10.30
N TRP A 502 13.56 -12.76 9.81
CA TRP A 502 13.52 -12.39 8.39
C TRP A 502 14.86 -11.84 7.90
N SER A 503 15.50 -10.99 8.68
CA SER A 503 16.81 -10.40 8.34
C SER A 503 17.89 -11.47 8.24
N CYS A 504 17.93 -12.40 9.19
CA CYS A 504 18.82 -13.55 9.18
C CYS A 504 18.53 -14.49 8.00
N SER A 505 17.25 -14.77 7.71
CA SER A 505 16.85 -15.61 6.58
C SER A 505 17.27 -15.01 5.24
N ALA A 506 17.11 -13.70 5.05
CA ALA A 506 17.57 -12.98 3.87
C ALA A 506 19.10 -13.07 3.71
N TYR A 507 19.85 -12.91 4.81
CA TYR A 507 21.31 -13.07 4.79
C TYR A 507 21.74 -14.50 4.48
N ILE A 508 21.09 -15.52 5.07
CA ILE A 508 21.37 -16.94 4.81
C ILE A 508 21.12 -17.25 3.33
N LEU A 509 20.02 -16.77 2.75
CA LEU A 509 19.74 -16.92 1.34
C LEU A 509 20.83 -16.28 0.48
N LEU A 510 21.24 -15.05 0.79
CA LEU A 510 22.33 -14.36 0.10
C LEU A 510 23.66 -15.15 0.20
N ALA A 511 23.97 -15.68 1.38
CA ALA A 511 25.16 -16.51 1.62
C ALA A 511 25.13 -17.82 0.86
N ALA A 512 23.97 -18.48 0.78
CA ALA A 512 23.75 -19.69 0.00
C ALA A 512 23.97 -19.43 -1.50
N ILE A 513 23.39 -18.35 -2.03
CA ILE A 513 23.57 -17.94 -3.44
C ILE A 513 25.04 -17.63 -3.71
N ALA A 514 25.69 -16.82 -2.87
CA ALA A 514 27.10 -16.46 -3.05
C ALA A 514 28.03 -17.68 -2.98
N THR A 515 27.77 -18.61 -2.06
CA THR A 515 28.52 -19.87 -1.92
C THR A 515 28.32 -20.75 -3.15
N TRP A 516 27.09 -20.87 -3.64
CA TRP A 516 26.79 -21.61 -4.87
C TRP A 516 27.51 -20.99 -6.08
N VAL A 517 27.49 -19.67 -6.24
CA VAL A 517 28.20 -18.96 -7.32
C VAL A 517 29.71 -19.20 -7.23
N LYS A 518 30.28 -19.20 -6.01
CA LYS A 518 31.70 -19.50 -5.79
C LYS A 518 32.04 -20.92 -6.23
N LYS A 519 31.27 -21.92 -5.78
CA LYS A 519 31.51 -23.36 -6.01
C LYS A 519 31.22 -23.82 -7.44
N THR A 520 30.26 -23.21 -8.13
CA THR A 520 29.84 -23.65 -9.47
C THR A 520 30.89 -23.26 -10.53
N PRO A 521 31.39 -24.20 -11.36
CA PRO A 521 32.32 -23.88 -12.45
C PRO A 521 31.75 -22.86 -13.43
N LEU A 522 32.60 -21.99 -13.98
CA LEU A 522 32.15 -20.94 -14.90
C LEU A 522 31.49 -21.53 -16.15
N ASP A 523 32.08 -22.57 -16.73
CA ASP A 523 31.56 -23.24 -17.93
C ASP A 523 30.15 -23.79 -17.71
N THR A 524 29.86 -24.31 -16.51
CA THR A 524 28.51 -24.76 -16.13
C THR A 524 27.51 -23.62 -16.16
N MET A 525 27.89 -22.44 -15.66
CA MET A 525 27.03 -21.24 -15.67
C MET A 525 26.87 -20.69 -17.10
N GLU A 526 27.92 -20.69 -17.91
CA GLU A 526 27.90 -20.20 -19.28
C GLU A 526 27.16 -21.14 -20.23
N ALA A 527 27.23 -22.45 -20.02
CA ALA A 527 26.45 -23.43 -20.76
C ALA A 527 24.93 -23.18 -20.62
N LYS A 528 24.48 -22.51 -19.55
CA LYS A 528 23.08 -22.13 -19.38
C LYS A 528 22.70 -20.87 -20.17
N ILE A 529 23.65 -20.14 -20.73
CA ILE A 529 23.40 -18.92 -21.50
C ILE A 529 23.33 -19.24 -22.99
N VAL A 530 22.28 -18.75 -23.65
CA VAL A 530 22.15 -18.81 -25.10
C VAL A 530 22.09 -17.38 -25.63
N VAL A 531 23.03 -17.04 -26.53
CA VAL A 531 23.03 -15.75 -27.22
C VAL A 531 22.13 -15.84 -28.44
N ASP A 532 21.16 -14.93 -28.55
CA ASP A 532 20.20 -14.90 -29.67
C ASP A 532 20.92 -14.82 -31.04
N PRO A 533 20.82 -15.86 -31.89
CA PRO A 533 21.49 -15.90 -33.19
C PRO A 533 20.98 -14.84 -34.18
N ARG A 534 19.71 -14.43 -34.08
CA ARG A 534 19.07 -13.48 -35.02
C ARG A 534 19.65 -12.06 -34.90
N LYS A 535 20.49 -11.81 -33.89
CA LYS A 535 21.21 -10.54 -33.69
C LYS A 535 22.74 -10.68 -33.81
N ARG A 536 23.26 -11.84 -34.23
CA ARG A 536 24.70 -12.07 -34.50
C ARG A 536 25.23 -11.31 -35.72
N CYS A 537 24.37 -10.87 -36.64
CA CYS A 537 24.78 -10.31 -37.94
C CYS A 537 25.64 -9.05 -37.88
N LEU A 538 25.73 -8.34 -36.76
CA LEU A 538 26.67 -7.21 -36.62
C LEU A 538 28.04 -7.58 -36.06
N LEU A 539 28.14 -8.66 -35.27
CA LEU A 539 29.39 -9.06 -34.60
C LEU A 539 30.30 -9.89 -35.51
N LEU A 540 29.73 -10.69 -36.43
CA LEU A 540 30.52 -11.44 -37.42
C LEU A 540 31.25 -10.53 -38.40
N LYS A 541 30.72 -9.33 -38.71
CA LYS A 541 31.39 -8.35 -39.57
C LYS A 541 32.64 -7.72 -38.95
N LEU A 542 32.86 -7.89 -37.63
CA LEU A 542 33.93 -7.21 -36.89
C LEU A 542 35.01 -8.16 -36.34
N SER A 543 34.88 -9.49 -36.50
CA SER A 543 35.93 -10.41 -36.02
C SER A 543 37.23 -10.22 -36.82
N PRO A 544 38.42 -10.31 -36.20
CA PRO A 544 39.70 -10.26 -36.91
C PRO A 544 39.78 -11.32 -38.01
N SER A 545 39.20 -12.50 -37.77
CA SER A 545 39.12 -13.60 -38.72
C SER A 545 38.27 -13.27 -39.94
N TYR A 546 37.12 -12.58 -39.78
CA TYR A 546 36.29 -12.12 -40.89
C TYR A 546 36.94 -10.94 -41.64
N ARG A 547 37.63 -10.03 -40.94
CA ARG A 547 38.44 -8.96 -41.56
C ARG A 547 39.67 -9.48 -42.28
N LYS A 548 40.23 -10.61 -41.86
CA LYS A 548 41.29 -11.34 -42.56
C LYS A 548 40.71 -12.02 -43.80
N LEU A 549 39.63 -12.79 -43.64
CA LEU A 549 38.90 -13.44 -44.75
C LEU A 549 38.47 -12.43 -45.84
N MET A 550 37.93 -11.27 -45.47
CA MET A 550 37.52 -10.22 -46.42
C MET A 550 38.70 -9.45 -47.04
N ARG A 551 39.86 -9.38 -46.36
CA ARG A 551 41.10 -8.85 -46.95
C ARG A 551 41.67 -9.83 -47.96
N ASP A 552 41.72 -11.10 -47.60
CA ASP A 552 42.20 -12.19 -48.46
C ASP A 552 41.29 -12.34 -49.70
N PHE A 553 39.97 -12.21 -49.53
CA PHE A 553 39.00 -12.23 -50.63
C PHE A 553 39.09 -11.00 -51.56
N LYS A 554 39.50 -9.83 -51.04
CA LYS A 554 39.76 -8.63 -51.87
C LYS A 554 41.14 -8.68 -52.54
N ALA A 555 42.12 -9.33 -51.91
CA ALA A 555 43.45 -9.52 -52.47
C ALA A 555 43.43 -10.52 -53.65
N ASN A 556 42.58 -11.55 -53.58
CA ASN A 556 42.38 -12.54 -54.66
C ASN A 556 41.39 -12.10 -55.75
N LYS A 557 41.07 -10.80 -55.84
CA LYS A 557 40.24 -10.23 -56.91
C LYS A 557 41.03 -9.36 -57.90
N LYS A 558 42.34 -9.55 -57.96
CA LYS A 558 43.20 -9.06 -59.03
C LYS A 558 43.92 -10.22 -59.68
#